data_AF-A0AAP5T6C1-F1
#
_entry.id   AF-A0AAP5T6C1-F1
#
_cell.length_a   1.000
_cell.length_b   1.000
_cell.length_c   1.000
_cell.angle_alpha   90.00
_cell.angle_beta   90.00
_cell.angle_gamma   90.00
#
_symmetry.space_group_name_H-M   'P 1'
#
loop_
_entity.id
_entity.type
_entity.pdbx_description
1 polymer ?
#
loop_
_entity_poly.entity_id
_entity_poly.type
_entity_poly.pdbx_seq_one_letter_code
_entity_poly.pdbx_strand_id
1 'polypeptide(L)'
;MTPEWWMALAALVLLAVLAVVVVVLAVRQVRLGVQHQRTRLLVDALDARVGGVQRRLEEVPGIGTGRHEVALVLNPIKTHADRVRRELERLAAAEGLGEVLVLETQEDDPGTAMARQALDAGARLVIAAGGDGTVRTVAEQLAGTDVALGVVPLGTGNLLARNLDLPINDVEQCLRIAVGGRQRRIDTVDVRFTHEDGRVTRQTFTVIGGAGYDADIMGDTKDELKDLAGWLAYSEAGIRHLRGKRHEVTVALDGGQPRRFKVRTVMVANCGMLTGGVELLPQAKLDDGLLDVMVLSPRHALDWARIAVKTVTRSRSSIPVMHTEQAQRVKVEFAEPMPSQLDGDATGVITALDARVQPDSLIVMLVAEDDASVRDDGVSAAAPVPEPAPHI
;
A
#
# COMPACT_ATOMS: atom_id res chain seq x y z
N MET A 1 -6.11 -17.18 42.60
CA MET A 1 -6.02 -17.65 41.19
C MET A 1 -4.81 -18.56 41.09
N THR A 2 -5.00 -19.84 40.80
CA THR A 2 -3.90 -20.81 40.71
C THR A 2 -3.12 -20.62 39.39
N PRO A 3 -1.83 -20.99 39.33
CA PRO A 3 -0.98 -20.87 38.13
C PRO A 3 -1.54 -21.57 36.88
N GLU A 4 -2.39 -22.58 37.07
CA GLU A 4 -2.93 -23.46 36.02
C GLU A 4 -3.89 -22.73 35.06
N TRP A 5 -4.67 -21.76 35.55
CA TRP A 5 -5.62 -21.01 34.71
C TRP A 5 -4.90 -20.09 33.70
N TRP A 6 -3.72 -19.59 34.04
CA TRP A 6 -2.92 -18.76 33.12
C TRP A 6 -2.32 -19.58 31.98
N MET A 7 -1.91 -20.82 32.24
CA MET A 7 -1.39 -21.72 31.20
C MET A 7 -2.50 -22.13 30.22
N ALA A 8 -3.70 -22.43 30.72
CA ALA A 8 -4.85 -22.76 29.89
C ALA A 8 -5.27 -21.57 28.99
N LEU A 9 -5.30 -20.35 29.53
CA LEU A 9 -5.60 -19.14 28.77
C LEU A 9 -4.53 -18.84 27.73
N ALA A 10 -3.25 -18.99 28.08
CA ALA A 10 -2.14 -18.80 27.14
C ALA A 10 -2.18 -19.82 26.00
N ALA A 11 -2.45 -21.09 26.28
CA ALA A 11 -2.61 -22.13 25.27
C ALA A 11 -3.78 -21.85 24.31
N LEU A 12 -4.92 -21.38 24.83
CA LEU A 12 -6.08 -20.98 24.01
C LEU A 12 -5.76 -19.79 23.10
N VAL A 13 -5.06 -18.78 23.60
CA VAL A 13 -4.62 -17.63 22.78
C VAL A 13 -3.63 -18.08 21.73
N LEU A 14 -2.69 -18.96 22.06
CA LEU A 14 -1.69 -19.48 21.13
C LEU A 14 -2.33 -20.32 20.01
N LEU A 15 -3.30 -21.17 20.36
CA LEU A 15 -4.09 -21.93 19.40
C LEU A 15 -4.91 -21.00 18.50
N ALA A 16 -5.48 -19.92 19.04
CA ALA A 16 -6.19 -18.93 18.24
C ALA A 16 -5.24 -18.16 17.29
N VAL A 17 -4.05 -17.76 17.76
CA VAL A 17 -3.02 -17.11 16.92
C VAL A 17 -2.51 -18.07 15.86
N LEU A 18 -2.23 -19.32 16.21
CA LEU A 18 -1.79 -20.36 15.27
C LEU A 18 -2.88 -20.65 14.24
N ALA A 19 -4.15 -20.73 14.65
CA ALA A 19 -5.27 -20.90 13.73
C ALA A 19 -5.40 -19.69 12.78
N VAL A 20 -5.24 -18.46 13.29
CA VAL A 20 -5.19 -17.24 12.48
C VAL A 20 -4.01 -17.30 11.50
N VAL A 21 -2.80 -17.68 11.94
CA VAL A 21 -1.61 -17.81 11.07
C VAL A 21 -1.83 -18.87 10.00
N VAL A 22 -2.36 -20.05 10.35
CA VAL A 22 -2.66 -21.13 9.40
C VAL A 22 -3.72 -20.67 8.40
N VAL A 23 -4.77 -19.98 8.83
CA VAL A 23 -5.79 -19.43 7.94
C VAL A 23 -5.20 -18.33 7.05
N VAL A 24 -4.34 -17.44 7.57
CA VAL A 24 -3.63 -16.43 6.78
C VAL A 24 -2.74 -17.10 5.73
N LEU A 25 -1.98 -18.13 6.10
CA LEU A 25 -1.14 -18.89 5.18
C LEU A 25 -1.96 -19.64 4.13
N ALA A 26 -3.09 -20.22 4.51
CA ALA A 26 -4.01 -20.92 3.59
C ALA A 26 -4.69 -19.94 2.62
N VAL A 27 -5.23 -18.83 3.12
CA VAL A 27 -5.80 -17.74 2.30
C VAL A 27 -4.73 -17.14 1.40
N ARG A 28 -3.50 -16.97 1.88
CA ARG A 28 -2.34 -16.54 1.09
C ARG A 28 -2.04 -17.54 -0.03
N GLN A 29 -2.03 -18.84 0.23
CA GLN A 29 -1.81 -19.84 -0.84
C GLN A 29 -2.93 -19.84 -1.88
N VAL A 30 -4.19 -19.79 -1.47
CA VAL A 30 -5.34 -19.74 -2.38
C VAL A 30 -5.31 -18.46 -3.22
N ARG A 31 -5.01 -17.31 -2.61
CA ARG A 31 -4.88 -16.02 -3.31
C ARG A 31 -3.69 -15.99 -4.25
N LEU A 32 -2.53 -16.47 -3.82
CA LEU A 32 -1.36 -16.57 -4.69
C LEU A 32 -1.71 -17.40 -5.92
N GLY A 33 -2.47 -18.49 -5.77
CA GLY A 33 -2.96 -19.29 -6.90
C GLY A 33 -3.93 -18.53 -7.81
N VAL A 34 -4.95 -17.87 -7.25
CA VAL A 34 -6.00 -17.17 -8.02
C VAL A 34 -5.50 -15.85 -8.64
N GLN A 35 -4.70 -15.05 -7.92
CA GLN A 35 -4.02 -13.87 -8.48
C GLN A 35 -3.00 -14.31 -9.54
N HIS A 36 -2.19 -15.34 -9.31
CA HIS A 36 -1.30 -15.81 -10.38
C HIS A 36 -2.07 -16.21 -11.64
N GLN A 37 -3.25 -16.85 -11.52
CA GLN A 37 -4.05 -17.19 -12.69
C GLN A 37 -4.66 -15.97 -13.37
N ARG A 38 -5.30 -15.05 -12.62
CA ARG A 38 -5.89 -13.83 -13.21
C ARG A 38 -4.84 -12.91 -13.81
N THR A 39 -3.74 -12.68 -13.08
CA THR A 39 -2.65 -11.84 -13.55
C THR A 39 -1.91 -12.50 -14.72
N ARG A 40 -1.71 -13.83 -14.73
CA ARG A 40 -1.21 -14.53 -15.93
C ARG A 40 -2.14 -14.37 -17.12
N LEU A 41 -3.45 -14.54 -16.97
CA LEU A 41 -4.39 -14.41 -18.09
C LEU A 41 -4.47 -12.98 -18.66
N LEU A 42 -4.54 -11.97 -17.78
CA LEU A 42 -4.47 -10.57 -18.20
C LEU A 42 -3.12 -10.23 -18.83
N VAL A 43 -2.05 -10.93 -18.45
CA VAL A 43 -0.72 -10.73 -19.02
C VAL A 43 -0.46 -11.53 -20.26
N ASP A 44 -1.02 -12.71 -20.46
CA ASP A 44 -1.03 -13.38 -21.76
C ASP A 44 -1.77 -12.49 -22.78
N ALA A 45 -2.85 -11.82 -22.34
CA ALA A 45 -3.54 -10.81 -23.13
C ALA A 45 -2.70 -9.53 -23.33
N LEU A 46 -1.93 -9.10 -22.31
CA LEU A 46 -1.00 -7.98 -22.41
C LEU A 46 0.13 -8.31 -23.39
N ASP A 47 0.80 -9.46 -23.26
CA ASP A 47 1.90 -9.96 -24.10
C ASP A 47 1.45 -10.11 -25.56
N ALA A 48 0.23 -10.62 -25.79
CA ALA A 48 -0.38 -10.66 -27.12
C ALA A 48 -0.65 -9.26 -27.72
N ARG A 49 -0.83 -8.23 -26.86
CA ARG A 49 -1.02 -6.83 -27.24
C ARG A 49 0.28 -6.00 -27.17
N VAL A 50 1.35 -6.50 -26.53
CA VAL A 50 2.62 -5.79 -26.29
C VAL A 50 3.45 -5.70 -27.56
N GLY A 51 3.11 -6.40 -28.64
CA GLY A 51 3.61 -6.09 -29.99
C GLY A 51 3.17 -4.72 -30.55
N GLY A 52 2.72 -3.78 -29.71
CA GLY A 52 2.18 -2.47 -30.05
C GLY A 52 2.24 -1.47 -28.90
N VAL A 53 3.28 -1.51 -28.06
CA VAL A 53 3.46 -0.53 -26.95
C VAL A 53 3.53 0.88 -27.51
N GLN A 54 4.13 1.09 -28.68
CA GLN A 54 4.21 2.40 -29.33
C GLN A 54 2.84 3.06 -29.53
N ARG A 55 1.81 2.30 -29.91
CA ARG A 55 0.45 2.82 -30.12
C ARG A 55 -0.26 3.18 -28.79
N ARG A 56 0.12 2.54 -27.68
CA ARG A 56 -0.41 2.85 -26.34
C ARG A 56 0.34 3.99 -25.66
N LEU A 57 1.61 4.18 -25.99
CA LEU A 57 2.36 5.38 -25.61
C LEU A 57 1.88 6.61 -26.37
N GLU A 58 1.40 6.45 -27.61
CA GLU A 58 0.67 7.49 -28.34
C GLU A 58 -0.68 7.84 -27.68
N GLU A 59 -1.33 6.87 -27.01
CA GLU A 59 -2.56 7.09 -26.21
C GLU A 59 -2.28 7.68 -24.83
N VAL A 60 -1.09 7.46 -24.27
CA VAL A 60 -0.60 8.25 -23.14
C VAL A 60 -0.33 9.65 -23.69
N PRO A 61 -1.11 10.69 -23.32
CA PRO A 61 -0.91 12.01 -23.89
C PRO A 61 0.55 12.41 -23.75
N GLY A 62 1.23 12.46 -24.91
CA GLY A 62 2.55 12.99 -25.16
C GLY A 62 3.80 12.20 -24.75
N ILE A 63 3.74 10.88 -24.48
CA ILE A 63 4.97 10.06 -24.60
C ILE A 63 5.28 9.91 -26.10
N GLY A 64 6.11 10.80 -26.65
CA GLY A 64 6.66 10.74 -28.00
C GLY A 64 8.01 10.00 -28.08
N THR A 65 8.76 10.25 -29.16
CA THR A 65 10.10 9.66 -29.37
C THR A 65 11.23 10.58 -28.89
N GLY A 66 10.95 11.44 -27.90
CA GLY A 66 11.92 12.39 -27.35
C GLY A 66 13.05 11.71 -26.57
N ARG A 67 14.19 12.38 -26.43
CA ARG A 67 15.24 11.92 -25.51
C ARG A 67 14.72 11.96 -24.07
N HIS A 68 14.91 10.88 -23.32
CA HIS A 68 14.66 10.78 -21.88
C HIS A 68 13.20 10.90 -21.41
N GLU A 69 12.23 10.59 -22.27
CA GLU A 69 10.82 10.56 -21.84
C GLU A 69 10.51 9.46 -20.81
N VAL A 70 11.32 8.40 -20.81
CA VAL A 70 11.29 7.36 -19.79
C VAL A 70 12.55 7.49 -18.93
N ALA A 71 12.35 7.60 -17.62
CA ALA A 71 13.42 7.56 -16.64
C ALA A 71 13.26 6.34 -15.71
N LEU A 72 14.38 5.75 -15.31
CA LEU A 72 14.45 4.69 -14.32
C LEU A 72 15.18 5.23 -13.09
N VAL A 73 14.48 5.33 -11.96
CA VAL A 73 15.08 5.55 -10.65
C VAL A 73 15.33 4.18 -10.01
N LEU A 74 16.59 3.76 -9.97
CA LEU A 74 17.00 2.41 -9.61
C LEU A 74 17.72 2.39 -8.26
N ASN A 75 17.29 1.55 -7.33
CA ASN A 75 18.06 1.26 -6.14
C ASN A 75 19.12 0.16 -6.43
N PRO A 76 20.41 0.49 -6.53
CA PRO A 76 21.43 -0.43 -7.05
C PRO A 76 21.76 -1.58 -6.09
N ILE A 77 21.48 -1.43 -4.79
CA ILE A 77 21.81 -2.46 -3.79
C ILE A 77 20.79 -3.61 -3.74
N LYS A 78 19.72 -3.55 -4.55
CA LYS A 78 18.70 -4.61 -4.60
C LYS A 78 19.11 -5.75 -5.53
N THR A 79 18.84 -6.99 -5.12
CA THR A 79 19.25 -8.23 -5.81
C THR A 79 18.93 -8.29 -7.32
N HIS A 80 17.88 -7.61 -7.77
CA HIS A 80 17.44 -7.64 -9.17
C HIS A 80 17.71 -6.33 -9.93
N ALA A 81 18.46 -5.38 -9.36
CA ALA A 81 18.67 -4.07 -9.98
C ALA A 81 19.27 -4.16 -11.39
N ASP A 82 20.32 -4.96 -11.55
CA ASP A 82 20.97 -5.20 -12.85
C ASP A 82 20.03 -5.86 -13.88
N ARG A 83 19.15 -6.76 -13.42
CA ARG A 83 18.15 -7.38 -14.29
C ARG A 83 17.15 -6.33 -14.76
N VAL A 84 16.66 -5.48 -13.85
CA VAL A 84 15.72 -4.41 -14.19
C VAL A 84 16.28 -3.49 -15.26
N ARG A 85 17.51 -3.00 -15.06
CA ARG A 85 18.19 -2.12 -16.03
C ARG A 85 18.24 -2.77 -17.41
N ARG A 86 18.78 -3.99 -17.51
CA ARG A 86 18.93 -4.69 -18.80
C ARG A 86 17.61 -4.99 -19.49
N GLU A 87 16.61 -5.47 -18.75
CA GLU A 87 15.32 -5.77 -19.35
C GLU A 87 14.58 -4.50 -19.80
N LEU A 88 14.69 -3.40 -19.05
CA LEU A 88 14.14 -2.12 -19.47
C LEU A 88 14.83 -1.58 -20.71
N GLU A 89 16.16 -1.64 -20.80
CA GLU A 89 16.91 -1.23 -22.00
C GLU A 89 16.52 -2.06 -23.22
N ARG A 90 16.33 -3.38 -23.06
CA ARG A 90 15.84 -4.26 -24.13
C ARG A 90 14.42 -3.91 -24.54
N LEU A 91 13.53 -3.70 -23.58
CA LEU A 91 12.14 -3.31 -23.84
C LEU A 91 12.08 -1.96 -24.55
N ALA A 92 12.91 -1.01 -24.12
CA ALA A 92 13.04 0.30 -24.75
C ALA A 92 13.51 0.22 -26.20
N ALA A 93 14.52 -0.62 -26.48
CA ALA A 93 15.01 -0.86 -27.83
C ALA A 93 13.97 -1.58 -28.72
N ALA A 94 13.26 -2.57 -28.16
CA ALA A 94 12.25 -3.33 -28.88
C ALA A 94 11.02 -2.49 -29.25
N GLU A 95 10.59 -1.61 -28.34
CA GLU A 95 9.37 -0.81 -28.47
C GLU A 95 9.62 0.64 -28.96
N GLY A 96 10.88 0.98 -29.28
CA GLY A 96 11.23 2.30 -29.82
C GLY A 96 11.08 3.46 -28.83
N LEU A 97 11.25 3.21 -27.53
CA LEU A 97 11.04 4.20 -26.45
C LEU A 97 12.11 5.29 -26.35
N GLY A 98 13.08 5.28 -27.26
CA GLY A 98 14.26 6.14 -27.20
C GLY A 98 15.22 5.76 -26.07
N GLU A 99 16.09 6.71 -25.72
CA GLU A 99 17.12 6.54 -24.70
C GLU A 99 16.51 6.70 -23.29
N VAL A 100 16.53 5.62 -22.50
CA VAL A 100 16.08 5.62 -21.10
C VAL A 100 17.09 6.34 -20.23
N LEU A 101 16.65 7.34 -19.47
CA LEU A 101 17.50 7.99 -18.47
C LEU A 101 17.57 7.12 -17.20
N VAL A 102 18.70 6.49 -16.94
CA VAL A 102 18.86 5.66 -15.73
C VAL A 102 19.60 6.43 -14.64
N LEU A 103 18.97 6.52 -13.48
CA LEU A 103 19.40 7.29 -12.32
C LEU A 103 19.42 6.38 -11.10
N GLU A 104 20.60 6.20 -10.50
CA GLU A 104 20.75 5.32 -9.34
C GLU A 104 20.55 6.07 -8.03
N THR A 105 19.87 5.45 -7.07
CA THR A 105 19.69 6.01 -5.74
C THR A 105 20.99 6.03 -4.96
N GLN A 106 21.10 6.93 -3.98
CA GLN A 106 22.24 7.03 -3.07
C GLN A 106 21.82 6.56 -1.67
N GLU A 107 22.78 6.31 -0.79
CA GLU A 107 22.51 5.83 0.58
C GLU A 107 21.70 6.85 1.39
N ASP A 108 22.01 8.14 1.23
CA ASP A 108 21.37 9.27 1.89
C ASP A 108 20.21 9.89 1.07
N ASP A 109 20.04 9.46 -0.18
CA ASP A 109 18.92 9.85 -1.02
C ASP A 109 18.25 8.65 -1.71
N PRO A 110 17.10 8.18 -1.18
CA PRO A 110 16.38 7.02 -1.70
C PRO A 110 15.69 7.27 -3.06
N GLY A 111 15.78 8.47 -3.64
CA GLY A 111 15.26 8.75 -4.99
C GLY A 111 14.78 10.18 -5.24
N THR A 112 14.95 11.11 -4.30
CA THR A 112 14.46 12.49 -4.37
C THR A 112 15.14 13.27 -5.48
N ALA A 113 16.47 13.36 -5.46
CA ALA A 113 17.25 14.07 -6.46
C ALA A 113 17.09 13.41 -7.84
N MET A 114 17.03 12.08 -7.87
CA MET A 114 16.90 11.31 -9.11
C MET A 114 15.51 11.52 -9.75
N ALA A 115 14.43 11.53 -8.96
CA ALA A 115 13.10 11.84 -9.48
C ALA A 115 13.03 13.29 -9.98
N ARG A 116 13.62 14.26 -9.27
CA ARG A 116 13.70 15.66 -9.74
C ARG A 116 14.50 15.79 -11.03
N GLN A 117 15.64 15.11 -11.13
CA GLN A 117 16.46 15.10 -12.34
C GLN A 117 15.69 14.49 -13.52
N ALA A 118 14.87 13.46 -13.30
CA ALA A 118 13.99 12.91 -14.32
C ALA A 118 12.93 13.93 -14.78
N LEU A 119 12.29 14.63 -13.84
CA LEU A 119 11.31 15.70 -14.14
C LEU A 119 11.97 16.85 -14.93
N ASP A 120 13.15 17.30 -14.50
CA ASP A 120 13.92 18.36 -15.16
C ASP A 120 14.37 17.96 -16.57
N ALA A 121 14.62 16.66 -16.79
CA ALA A 121 14.93 16.09 -18.10
C ALA A 121 13.70 15.93 -19.01
N GLY A 122 12.50 16.24 -18.53
CA GLY A 122 11.25 16.15 -19.29
C GLY A 122 10.65 14.73 -19.35
N ALA A 123 11.00 13.85 -18.40
CA ALA A 123 10.42 12.52 -18.33
C ALA A 123 8.90 12.60 -18.14
N ARG A 124 8.18 11.72 -18.82
CA ARG A 124 6.72 11.56 -18.74
C ARG A 124 6.31 10.25 -18.09
N LEU A 125 7.24 9.31 -18.03
CA LEU A 125 7.17 8.09 -17.25
C LEU A 125 8.44 8.00 -16.40
N VAL A 126 8.26 7.89 -15.09
CA VAL A 126 9.35 7.58 -14.16
C VAL A 126 9.06 6.22 -13.53
N ILE A 127 9.98 5.28 -13.74
CA ILE A 127 9.91 3.93 -13.19
C ILE A 127 10.73 3.90 -11.90
N ALA A 128 10.08 3.69 -10.77
CA ALA A 128 10.74 3.48 -9.48
C ALA A 128 11.02 1.98 -9.28
N ALA A 129 12.29 1.61 -9.28
CA ALA A 129 12.75 0.24 -9.08
C ALA A 129 13.50 0.11 -7.74
N GLY A 130 12.79 -0.28 -6.69
CA GLY A 130 13.34 -0.26 -5.34
C GLY A 130 12.39 -0.84 -4.29
N GLY A 131 12.71 -0.58 -3.01
CA GLY A 131 11.80 -0.88 -1.91
C GLY A 131 10.79 0.24 -1.66
N ASP A 132 10.01 0.11 -0.58
CA ASP A 132 8.94 1.05 -0.23
C ASP A 132 9.45 2.49 -0.10
N GLY A 133 10.59 2.72 0.55
CA GLY A 133 11.17 4.06 0.66
C GLY A 133 11.55 4.71 -0.68
N THR A 134 12.10 3.94 -1.64
CA THR A 134 12.38 4.43 -2.99
C THR A 134 11.09 4.78 -3.72
N VAL A 135 10.10 3.89 -3.69
CA VAL A 135 8.80 4.09 -4.36
C VAL A 135 8.07 5.30 -3.77
N ARG A 136 8.00 5.42 -2.43
CA ARG A 136 7.39 6.57 -1.73
C ARG A 136 8.07 7.88 -2.11
N THR A 137 9.40 7.90 -2.11
CA THR A 137 10.17 9.12 -2.41
C THR A 137 9.97 9.59 -3.85
N VAL A 138 9.98 8.66 -4.80
CA VAL A 138 9.67 8.99 -6.21
C VAL A 138 8.23 9.45 -6.32
N ALA A 139 7.27 8.72 -5.74
CA ALA A 139 5.85 9.09 -5.74
C ALA A 139 5.61 10.49 -5.17
N GLU A 140 6.30 10.86 -4.08
CA GLU A 140 6.24 12.19 -3.47
C GLU A 140 6.69 13.30 -4.46
N GLN A 141 7.71 13.05 -5.28
CA GLN A 141 8.15 14.04 -6.28
C GLN A 141 7.22 14.13 -7.50
N LEU A 142 6.55 13.03 -7.86
CA LEU A 142 5.63 13.00 -9.01
C LEU A 142 4.20 13.44 -8.66
N ALA A 143 3.83 13.41 -7.38
CA ALA A 143 2.52 13.84 -6.93
C ALA A 143 2.23 15.30 -7.34
N GLY A 144 1.06 15.53 -7.92
CA GLY A 144 0.64 16.83 -8.46
C GLY A 144 1.21 17.16 -9.85
N THR A 145 2.00 16.26 -10.45
CA THR A 145 2.48 16.39 -11.83
C THR A 145 1.64 15.52 -12.79
N ASP A 146 1.86 15.69 -14.09
CA ASP A 146 1.27 14.82 -15.13
C ASP A 146 2.21 13.67 -15.55
N VAL A 147 3.24 13.38 -14.73
CA VAL A 147 4.21 12.32 -14.97
C VAL A 147 3.76 11.02 -14.31
N ALA A 148 3.71 9.94 -15.09
CA ALA A 148 3.27 8.65 -14.60
C ALA A 148 4.36 7.94 -13.79
N LEU A 149 3.93 7.24 -12.74
CA LEU A 149 4.76 6.34 -11.93
C LEU A 149 4.59 4.90 -12.41
N GLY A 150 5.68 4.32 -12.90
CA GLY A 150 5.84 2.87 -13.01
C GLY A 150 6.49 2.30 -11.75
N VAL A 151 6.00 1.17 -11.23
CA VAL A 151 6.55 0.54 -10.01
C VAL A 151 7.14 -0.81 -10.33
N VAL A 152 8.43 -0.98 -10.04
CA VAL A 152 9.13 -2.28 -10.08
C VAL A 152 9.54 -2.64 -8.65
N PRO A 153 8.77 -3.50 -7.97
CA PRO A 153 8.99 -3.80 -6.56
C PRO A 153 10.22 -4.67 -6.36
N LEU A 154 11.24 -4.13 -5.69
CA LEU A 154 12.48 -4.82 -5.34
C LEU A 154 12.68 -4.95 -3.81
N GLY A 155 11.69 -4.54 -3.02
CA GLY A 155 11.70 -4.62 -1.56
C GLY A 155 11.00 -5.86 -1.00
N THR A 156 10.94 -5.96 0.32
CA THR A 156 10.22 -7.04 1.02
C THR A 156 8.76 -6.68 1.31
N GLY A 157 8.49 -5.41 1.63
CA GLY A 157 7.15 -4.90 1.91
C GLY A 157 6.33 -4.75 0.64
N ASN A 158 6.78 -3.86 -0.25
CA ASN A 158 6.16 -3.54 -1.54
C ASN A 158 4.70 -3.09 -1.37
N LEU A 159 4.45 -2.25 -0.38
CA LEU A 159 3.13 -1.85 0.11
C LEU A 159 2.29 -1.22 -1.01
N LEU A 160 2.81 -0.21 -1.71
CA LEU A 160 2.07 0.42 -2.80
C LEU A 160 1.78 -0.59 -3.91
N ALA A 161 2.80 -1.34 -4.35
CA ALA A 161 2.66 -2.34 -5.40
C ALA A 161 1.58 -3.39 -5.08
N ARG A 162 1.43 -3.78 -3.81
CA ARG A 162 0.36 -4.69 -3.36
C ARG A 162 -1.02 -4.07 -3.46
N ASN A 163 -1.17 -2.80 -3.05
CA ASN A 163 -2.45 -2.10 -3.13
C ASN A 163 -2.84 -1.80 -4.60
N LEU A 164 -1.84 -1.71 -5.49
CA LEU A 164 -2.02 -1.62 -6.94
C LEU A 164 -2.22 -2.99 -7.63
N ASP A 165 -2.31 -4.08 -6.87
CA ASP A 165 -2.43 -5.46 -7.37
C ASP A 165 -1.33 -5.86 -8.39
N LEU A 166 -0.13 -5.28 -8.26
CA LEU A 166 1.01 -5.60 -9.12
C LEU A 166 1.57 -7.00 -8.80
N PRO A 167 2.15 -7.68 -9.80
CA PRO A 167 2.76 -8.99 -9.63
C PRO A 167 4.13 -8.87 -8.96
N ILE A 168 4.13 -8.64 -7.65
CA ILE A 168 5.34 -8.31 -6.86
C ILE A 168 6.49 -9.33 -6.89
N ASN A 169 6.26 -10.54 -7.43
CA ASN A 169 7.28 -11.59 -7.56
C ASN A 169 7.78 -11.75 -9.01
N ASP A 170 7.27 -10.95 -9.95
CA ASP A 170 7.59 -10.99 -11.37
C ASP A 170 8.04 -9.60 -11.84
N VAL A 171 9.36 -9.40 -11.79
CA VAL A 171 10.02 -8.15 -12.19
C VAL A 171 9.76 -7.80 -13.65
N GLU A 172 9.78 -8.80 -14.53
CA GLU A 172 9.62 -8.60 -15.97
C GLU A 172 8.19 -8.17 -16.29
N GLN A 173 7.23 -8.79 -15.63
CA GLN A 173 5.82 -8.41 -15.72
C GLN A 173 5.57 -7.00 -15.17
N CYS A 174 6.17 -6.64 -14.03
CA CYS A 174 6.09 -5.28 -13.50
C CYS A 174 6.68 -4.25 -14.47
N LEU A 175 7.77 -4.57 -15.16
CA LEU A 175 8.36 -3.69 -16.20
C LEU A 175 7.43 -3.49 -17.39
N ARG A 176 6.80 -4.57 -17.89
CA ARG A 176 5.81 -4.46 -18.98
C ARG A 176 4.61 -3.61 -18.57
N ILE A 177 4.12 -3.75 -17.33
CA ILE A 177 3.05 -2.91 -16.79
C ILE A 177 3.52 -1.46 -16.65
N ALA A 178 4.72 -1.23 -16.11
CA ALA A 178 5.27 0.10 -15.92
C ALA A 178 5.38 0.88 -17.25
N VAL A 179 5.72 0.19 -18.34
CA VAL A 179 5.89 0.82 -19.66
C VAL A 179 4.59 0.87 -20.47
N GLY A 180 3.84 -0.23 -20.55
CA GLY A 180 2.70 -0.39 -21.46
C GLY A 180 1.33 -0.53 -20.78
N GLY A 181 1.28 -0.31 -19.47
CA GLY A 181 0.07 -0.34 -18.68
C GLY A 181 -0.86 0.86 -18.95
N ARG A 182 -2.06 0.81 -18.36
CA ARG A 182 -3.01 1.92 -18.36
C ARG A 182 -2.69 2.87 -17.22
N GLN A 183 -2.85 4.17 -17.45
CA GLN A 183 -2.81 5.18 -16.42
C GLN A 183 -4.07 5.16 -15.56
N ARG A 184 -3.87 5.26 -14.24
CA ARG A 184 -4.93 5.56 -13.26
C ARG A 184 -4.43 6.65 -12.33
N ARG A 185 -5.29 7.60 -12.00
CA ARG A 185 -5.02 8.55 -10.92
C ARG A 185 -5.40 7.90 -9.59
N ILE A 186 -4.52 8.07 -8.60
CA ILE A 186 -4.74 7.67 -7.22
C ILE A 186 -4.45 8.85 -6.32
N ASP A 187 -5.02 8.77 -5.13
CA ASP A 187 -4.82 9.73 -4.06
C ASP A 187 -3.43 9.55 -3.44
N THR A 188 -2.83 10.65 -3.02
CA THR A 188 -1.70 10.65 -2.09
C THR A 188 -2.06 11.40 -0.82
N VAL A 189 -1.22 11.27 0.21
CA VAL A 189 -1.46 11.93 1.50
C VAL A 189 -0.30 12.82 1.86
N ASP A 190 -0.56 14.12 1.90
CA ASP A 190 0.39 15.08 2.47
C ASP A 190 0.28 15.05 3.97
N VAL A 191 1.41 14.94 4.65
CA VAL A 191 1.48 14.95 6.11
C VAL A 191 2.49 15.97 6.60
N ARG A 192 2.09 16.67 7.65
CA ARG A 192 2.98 17.51 8.44
C ARG A 192 3.17 16.88 9.81
N PHE A 193 4.43 16.63 10.17
CA PHE A 193 4.79 16.19 11.51
C PHE A 193 5.40 17.34 12.31
N THR A 194 5.00 17.44 13.58
CA THR A 194 5.69 18.25 14.57
C THR A 194 6.49 17.30 15.45
N HIS A 195 7.81 17.41 15.41
CA HIS A 195 8.74 16.55 16.14
C HIS A 195 8.84 17.00 17.60
N GLU A 196 9.35 16.13 18.47
CA GLU A 196 9.57 16.44 19.90
C GLU A 196 10.49 17.66 20.12
N ASP A 197 11.47 17.87 19.23
CA ASP A 197 12.39 19.01 19.23
C ASP A 197 11.76 20.32 18.69
N GLY A 198 10.48 20.30 18.31
CA GLY A 198 9.76 21.43 17.71
C GLY A 198 9.99 21.60 16.20
N ARG A 199 10.83 20.79 15.56
CA ARG A 199 11.02 20.79 14.11
C ARG A 199 9.73 20.36 13.43
N VAL A 200 9.45 20.95 12.27
CA VAL A 200 8.30 20.58 11.43
C VAL A 200 8.80 20.01 10.12
N THR A 201 8.39 18.78 9.80
CA THR A 201 8.65 18.18 8.49
C THR A 201 7.36 18.04 7.70
N ARG A 202 7.49 18.06 6.37
CA ARG A 202 6.42 17.76 5.43
C ARG A 202 6.88 16.63 4.53
N GLN A 203 6.02 15.67 4.32
CA GLN A 203 6.28 14.50 3.49
C GLN A 203 4.97 14.07 2.83
N THR A 204 5.07 13.24 1.80
CA THR A 204 3.91 12.60 1.19
C THR A 204 4.05 11.09 1.32
N PHE A 205 2.95 10.40 1.57
CA PHE A 205 2.89 8.94 1.58
C PHE A 205 1.73 8.43 0.73
N THR A 206 1.80 7.16 0.36
CA THR A 206 0.85 6.57 -0.61
C THR A 206 -0.01 5.46 -0.01
N VAL A 207 0.41 4.88 1.11
CA VAL A 207 -0.28 3.74 1.73
C VAL A 207 -0.81 4.08 3.10
N ILE A 208 0.07 4.23 4.09
CA ILE A 208 -0.34 4.37 5.49
C ILE A 208 0.74 5.07 6.32
N GLY A 209 0.30 6.03 7.13
CA GLY A 209 1.13 6.73 8.10
C GLY A 209 0.52 6.66 9.49
N GLY A 210 1.32 6.90 10.53
CA GLY A 210 0.78 6.91 11.88
C GLY A 210 1.82 7.03 12.99
N ALA A 211 1.35 6.93 14.22
CA ALA A 211 2.20 6.93 15.40
C ALA A 211 1.72 5.93 16.45
N GLY A 212 2.69 5.37 17.18
CA GLY A 212 2.47 4.41 18.24
C GLY A 212 3.25 3.12 18.06
N TYR A 213 2.70 2.06 18.66
CA TYR A 213 3.41 0.84 19.02
C TYR A 213 4.17 0.11 17.89
N ASP A 214 3.91 0.46 16.62
CA ASP A 214 4.60 -0.11 15.46
C ASP A 214 6.04 0.40 15.25
N ALA A 215 6.41 1.54 15.85
CA ALA A 215 7.76 2.08 15.72
C ALA A 215 8.72 1.66 16.87
N ASP A 216 8.22 1.27 18.04
CA ASP A 216 9.03 0.70 19.14
C ASP A 216 9.49 -0.74 18.83
N ILE A 217 8.72 -1.51 18.05
CA ILE A 217 9.05 -2.90 17.69
C ILE A 217 10.20 -2.97 16.66
N MET A 218 10.39 -1.94 15.84
CA MET A 218 11.48 -1.91 14.85
C MET A 218 12.82 -1.42 15.41
N GLY A 219 12.84 -0.81 16.61
CA GLY A 219 14.06 -0.27 17.22
C GLY A 219 14.93 -1.30 17.95
N ASP A 220 14.44 -2.52 18.19
CA ASP A 220 15.06 -3.43 19.17
C ASP A 220 15.32 -4.86 18.66
N THR A 221 15.28 -5.08 17.34
CA THR A 221 15.42 -6.43 16.76
C THR A 221 16.65 -6.52 15.87
N LYS A 222 17.69 -7.22 16.36
CA LYS A 222 18.83 -7.71 15.55
C LYS A 222 18.32 -8.47 14.33
N ASP A 223 19.01 -8.32 13.20
CA ASP A 223 18.73 -8.86 11.86
C ASP A 223 18.56 -10.40 11.73
N GLU A 224 18.54 -11.15 12.83
CA GLU A 224 18.55 -12.62 12.84
C GLU A 224 17.17 -13.28 13.03
N LEU A 225 16.07 -12.52 13.02
CA LEU A 225 14.75 -13.04 13.41
C LEU A 225 13.75 -13.15 12.25
N LYS A 226 14.27 -13.40 11.04
CA LYS A 226 13.47 -13.43 9.79
C LYS A 226 13.03 -14.80 9.30
N ASP A 227 13.24 -15.88 10.04
CA ASP A 227 12.77 -17.21 9.61
C ASP A 227 11.52 -17.71 10.36
N LEU A 228 10.57 -18.14 9.53
CA LEU A 228 9.20 -18.49 9.82
C LEU A 228 9.05 -19.52 10.97
N ALA A 229 8.21 -19.18 11.95
CA ALA A 229 7.66 -20.04 13.02
C ALA A 229 8.52 -20.39 14.27
N GLY A 230 9.66 -19.75 14.53
CA GLY A 230 10.61 -20.26 15.54
C GLY A 230 10.52 -19.77 17.00
N TRP A 231 10.40 -18.47 17.28
CA TRP A 231 10.82 -17.95 18.61
C TRP A 231 9.87 -16.94 19.30
N LEU A 232 8.93 -16.33 18.57
CA LEU A 232 8.14 -15.17 19.04
C LEU A 232 6.78 -15.52 19.69
N ALA A 233 6.43 -16.80 19.79
CA ALA A 233 5.15 -17.21 20.39
C ALA A 233 5.22 -17.43 21.91
N TYR A 234 6.42 -17.44 22.52
CA TYR A 234 6.60 -17.80 23.94
C TYR A 234 7.74 -17.07 24.68
N SER A 235 8.19 -15.92 24.21
CA SER A 235 8.97 -15.04 25.09
C SER A 235 7.99 -14.26 25.98
N GLU A 236 8.19 -14.32 27.31
CA GLU A 236 7.49 -13.46 28.27
C GLU A 236 7.53 -11.98 27.83
N ALA A 237 8.58 -11.57 27.12
CA ALA A 237 8.70 -10.28 26.43
C ALA A 237 7.56 -10.05 25.41
N GLY A 238 7.31 -10.95 24.45
CA GLY A 238 6.25 -10.80 23.45
C GLY A 238 4.85 -10.63 24.06
N ILE A 239 4.52 -11.37 25.11
CA ILE A 239 3.24 -11.24 25.84
C ILE A 239 3.21 -10.00 26.74
N ARG A 240 4.35 -9.60 27.35
CA ARG A 240 4.47 -8.33 28.07
C ARG A 240 4.27 -7.15 27.13
N HIS A 241 4.77 -7.21 25.90
CA HIS A 241 4.59 -6.17 24.88
C HIS A 241 3.12 -6.00 24.45
N LEU A 242 2.32 -7.08 24.46
CA LEU A 242 0.86 -6.99 24.29
C LEU A 242 0.18 -6.18 25.41
N ARG A 243 0.82 -6.03 26.58
CA ARG A 243 0.41 -5.22 27.75
C ARG A 243 1.31 -3.99 27.92
N GLY A 244 0.82 -2.83 27.54
CA GLY A 244 1.60 -1.60 27.54
C GLY A 244 0.71 -0.38 27.68
N LYS A 245 1.37 0.75 27.89
CA LYS A 245 0.73 2.03 28.16
C LYS A 245 -0.11 2.44 26.96
N ARG A 246 -1.31 2.95 27.23
CA ARG A 246 -2.11 3.66 26.22
C ARG A 246 -1.81 5.14 26.39
N HIS A 247 -1.57 5.81 25.27
CA HIS A 247 -1.27 7.23 25.23
C HIS A 247 -2.56 8.01 24.98
N GLU A 248 -2.68 9.16 25.63
CA GLU A 248 -3.78 10.08 25.37
C GLU A 248 -3.49 10.85 24.09
N VAL A 249 -4.46 10.84 23.18
CA VAL A 249 -4.38 11.55 21.90
C VAL A 249 -5.66 12.32 21.66
N THR A 250 -5.54 13.45 20.98
CA THR A 250 -6.69 14.25 20.54
C THR A 250 -6.75 14.17 19.02
N VAL A 251 -7.87 13.69 18.47
CA VAL A 251 -8.09 13.53 17.03
C VAL A 251 -9.20 14.47 16.57
N ALA A 252 -8.92 15.28 15.55
CA ALA A 252 -9.90 16.12 14.87
C ALA A 252 -9.96 15.75 13.40
N LEU A 253 -11.17 15.55 12.89
CA LEU A 253 -11.46 15.17 11.50
C LEU A 253 -12.17 16.32 10.80
N ASP A 254 -11.70 16.71 9.61
CA ASP A 254 -12.32 17.73 8.75
C ASP A 254 -12.64 19.07 9.47
N GLY A 255 -11.81 19.45 10.44
CA GLY A 255 -12.01 20.66 11.25
C GLY A 255 -13.16 20.57 12.26
N GLY A 256 -13.78 19.40 12.42
CA GLY A 256 -14.79 19.12 13.42
C GLY A 256 -14.26 19.14 14.86
N GLN A 257 -15.15 18.87 15.82
CA GLN A 257 -14.80 18.89 17.24
C GLN A 257 -13.72 17.84 17.57
N PRO A 258 -12.61 18.23 18.22
CA PRO A 258 -11.59 17.29 18.64
C PRO A 258 -12.13 16.27 19.66
N ARG A 259 -11.79 14.99 19.47
CA ARG A 259 -12.17 13.89 20.36
C ARG A 259 -10.93 13.27 20.98
N ARG A 260 -11.01 12.99 22.29
CA ARG A 260 -9.90 12.37 23.04
C ARG A 260 -10.02 10.86 23.06
N PHE A 261 -8.90 10.18 22.82
CA PHE A 261 -8.79 8.74 22.85
C PHE A 261 -7.60 8.30 23.72
N LYS A 262 -7.69 7.08 24.27
CA LYS A 262 -6.53 6.38 24.86
C LYS A 262 -6.13 5.24 23.95
N VAL A 263 -5.00 5.35 23.28
CA VAL A 263 -4.63 4.52 22.12
C VAL A 263 -3.29 3.83 22.34
N ARG A 264 -3.09 2.72 21.64
CA ARG A 264 -1.77 2.13 21.39
C ARG A 264 -1.16 2.67 20.11
N THR A 265 -2.00 2.78 19.09
CA THR A 265 -1.60 3.23 17.75
C THR A 265 -2.74 4.03 17.15
N VAL A 266 -2.38 5.09 16.43
CA VAL A 266 -3.25 5.79 15.49
C VAL A 266 -2.63 5.67 14.10
N MET A 267 -3.46 5.32 13.13
CA MET A 267 -3.07 5.21 11.73
C MET A 267 -3.99 6.07 10.87
N VAL A 268 -3.43 6.61 9.81
CA VAL A 268 -4.10 7.33 8.73
C VAL A 268 -3.70 6.63 7.45
N ALA A 269 -4.67 5.97 6.81
CA ALA A 269 -4.43 5.15 5.63
C ALA A 269 -5.09 5.76 4.40
N ASN A 270 -4.36 5.71 3.28
CA ASN A 270 -4.90 5.90 1.94
C ASN A 270 -5.47 4.58 1.40
N CYS A 271 -4.77 3.46 1.67
CA CYS A 271 -5.21 2.14 1.27
C CYS A 271 -4.97 1.09 2.35
N GLY A 272 -5.70 -0.03 2.25
CA GLY A 272 -5.92 -0.94 3.37
C GLY A 272 -5.06 -2.20 3.40
N MET A 273 -4.26 -2.48 2.37
CA MET A 273 -3.44 -3.69 2.31
C MET A 273 -2.03 -3.44 2.85
N LEU A 274 -1.56 -4.33 3.72
CA LEU A 274 -0.23 -4.32 4.31
C LEU A 274 0.63 -5.48 3.80
N THR A 275 1.88 -5.52 4.25
CA THR A 275 2.84 -6.60 3.98
C THR A 275 2.23 -7.98 4.27
N GLY A 276 2.53 -8.96 3.41
CA GLY A 276 1.98 -10.32 3.52
C GLY A 276 0.55 -10.48 2.98
N GLY A 277 -0.05 -9.43 2.40
CA GLY A 277 -1.40 -9.47 1.85
C GLY A 277 -2.51 -9.37 2.90
N VAL A 278 -2.15 -8.85 4.08
CA VAL A 278 -3.07 -8.63 5.19
C VAL A 278 -3.87 -7.36 4.90
N GLU A 279 -5.19 -7.49 4.84
CA GLU A 279 -6.09 -6.37 4.56
C GLU A 279 -6.65 -5.84 5.87
N LEU A 280 -6.05 -4.76 6.35
CA LEU A 280 -6.35 -4.16 7.65
C LEU A 280 -7.60 -3.27 7.58
N LEU A 281 -7.76 -2.54 6.47
CA LEU A 281 -8.86 -1.60 6.23
C LEU A 281 -9.54 -1.96 4.89
N PRO A 282 -10.40 -2.99 4.86
CA PRO A 282 -11.02 -3.48 3.61
C PRO A 282 -11.97 -2.48 2.92
N GLN A 283 -12.27 -1.37 3.57
CA GLN A 283 -13.08 -0.30 3.03
C GLN A 283 -12.26 0.80 2.33
N ALA A 284 -10.96 0.88 2.59
CA ALA A 284 -10.10 1.94 2.06
C ALA A 284 -9.93 1.78 0.55
N LYS A 285 -10.04 2.90 -0.18
CA LYS A 285 -9.93 2.94 -1.64
C LYS A 285 -8.83 3.92 -2.03
N LEU A 286 -8.18 3.64 -3.15
CA LEU A 286 -7.05 4.43 -3.63
C LEU A 286 -7.44 5.78 -4.23
N ASP A 287 -8.72 6.03 -4.51
CA ASP A 287 -9.20 7.13 -5.36
C ASP A 287 -10.59 7.65 -4.94
N ASP A 288 -10.96 7.53 -3.66
CA ASP A 288 -12.24 8.04 -3.16
C ASP A 288 -12.14 9.41 -2.48
N GLY A 289 -10.95 10.01 -2.44
CA GLY A 289 -10.67 11.29 -1.84
C GLY A 289 -10.83 11.29 -0.31
N LEU A 290 -10.70 10.13 0.34
CA LEU A 290 -10.86 9.98 1.78
C LEU A 290 -9.67 9.25 2.41
N LEU A 291 -9.36 9.62 3.65
CA LEU A 291 -8.41 8.93 4.51
C LEU A 291 -9.18 8.04 5.47
N ASP A 292 -8.73 6.79 5.63
CA ASP A 292 -9.20 5.89 6.67
C ASP A 292 -8.39 6.06 7.95
N VAL A 293 -8.99 6.70 8.95
CA VAL A 293 -8.40 6.90 10.29
C VAL A 293 -8.74 5.72 11.17
N MET A 294 -7.71 5.03 11.64
CA MET A 294 -7.85 3.92 12.56
C MET A 294 -7.21 4.23 13.90
N VAL A 295 -7.99 4.08 14.96
CA VAL A 295 -7.53 4.17 16.35
C VAL A 295 -7.60 2.78 16.98
N LEU A 296 -6.44 2.28 17.42
CA LEU A 296 -6.31 1.00 18.11
C LEU A 296 -6.10 1.20 19.61
N SER A 297 -6.94 0.58 20.42
CA SER A 297 -6.91 0.69 21.89
C SER A 297 -6.91 -0.66 22.63
N PRO A 298 -6.17 -1.70 22.18
CA PRO A 298 -6.16 -3.00 22.85
C PRO A 298 -5.53 -2.90 24.26
N ARG A 299 -6.12 -3.61 25.22
CA ARG A 299 -5.66 -3.64 26.62
C ARG A 299 -5.07 -4.99 27.02
N HIS A 300 -5.55 -6.07 26.41
CA HIS A 300 -5.20 -7.44 26.79
C HIS A 300 -5.08 -8.33 25.55
N ALA A 301 -4.52 -9.54 25.71
CA ALA A 301 -4.37 -10.50 24.62
C ALA A 301 -5.68 -10.83 23.86
N LEU A 302 -6.83 -10.82 24.55
CA LEU A 302 -8.12 -11.03 23.91
C LEU A 302 -8.48 -9.91 22.91
N ASP A 303 -8.08 -8.67 23.19
CA ASP A 303 -8.32 -7.54 22.28
C ASP A 303 -7.48 -7.68 21.01
N TRP A 304 -6.23 -8.12 21.16
CA TRP A 304 -5.37 -8.48 20.03
C TRP A 304 -5.93 -9.64 19.22
N ALA A 305 -6.45 -10.68 19.87
CA ALA A 305 -7.10 -11.80 19.18
C ALA A 305 -8.33 -11.34 18.39
N ARG A 306 -9.15 -10.41 18.93
CA ARG A 306 -10.29 -9.82 18.20
C ARG A 306 -9.84 -9.05 16.97
N ILE A 307 -8.78 -8.25 17.07
CA ILE A 307 -8.20 -7.53 15.93
C ILE A 307 -7.74 -8.54 14.88
N ALA A 308 -6.97 -9.56 15.28
CA ALA A 308 -6.48 -10.59 14.37
C ALA A 308 -7.62 -11.33 13.65
N VAL A 309 -8.65 -11.78 14.38
CA VAL A 309 -9.83 -12.43 13.79
C VAL A 309 -10.54 -11.49 12.82
N LYS A 310 -10.75 -10.22 13.19
CA LYS A 310 -11.38 -9.22 12.30
C LYS A 310 -10.58 -9.04 11.01
N THR A 311 -9.26 -8.89 11.11
CA THR A 311 -8.37 -8.71 9.95
C THR A 311 -8.36 -9.94 9.04
N VAL A 312 -8.30 -11.15 9.60
CA VAL A 312 -8.29 -12.40 8.81
C VAL A 312 -9.63 -12.66 8.13
N THR A 313 -10.73 -12.46 8.86
CA THR A 313 -12.08 -12.64 8.33
C THR A 313 -12.53 -11.47 7.45
N ARG A 314 -11.74 -10.38 7.39
CA ARG A 314 -12.08 -9.11 6.71
C ARG A 314 -13.43 -8.56 7.16
N SER A 315 -13.78 -8.85 8.40
CA SER A 315 -15.06 -8.46 8.95
C SER A 315 -15.12 -6.94 9.01
N ARG A 316 -16.17 -6.36 8.42
CA ARG A 316 -16.46 -4.92 8.54
C ARG A 316 -17.13 -4.56 9.87
N SER A 317 -17.38 -5.56 10.72
CA SER A 317 -18.03 -5.36 12.02
C SER A 317 -17.16 -4.50 12.94
N SER A 318 -17.80 -3.61 13.70
CA SER A 318 -17.14 -2.83 14.74
C SER A 318 -16.66 -3.74 15.87
N ILE A 319 -15.45 -3.50 16.39
CA ILE A 319 -14.97 -4.14 17.61
C ILE A 319 -14.56 -3.05 18.62
N PRO A 320 -14.71 -3.26 19.94
CA PRO A 320 -14.53 -2.19 20.94
C PRO A 320 -13.12 -1.58 21.02
N VAL A 321 -12.13 -2.21 20.37
CA VAL A 321 -10.70 -1.89 20.49
C VAL A 321 -10.11 -1.33 19.19
N MET A 322 -10.94 -1.21 18.15
CA MET A 322 -10.58 -0.66 16.84
C MET A 322 -11.71 0.25 16.40
N HIS A 323 -11.41 1.54 16.35
CA HIS A 323 -12.30 2.57 15.85
C HIS A 323 -11.81 3.02 14.48
N THR A 324 -12.72 3.11 13.50
CA THR A 324 -12.40 3.50 12.12
C THR A 324 -13.37 4.56 11.65
N GLU A 325 -12.86 5.65 11.09
CA GLU A 325 -13.65 6.72 10.47
C GLU A 325 -12.94 7.28 9.24
N GLN A 326 -13.71 7.80 8.28
CA GLN A 326 -13.18 8.41 7.08
C GLN A 326 -13.22 9.94 7.18
N ALA A 327 -12.20 10.62 6.65
CA ALA A 327 -12.09 12.08 6.62
C ALA A 327 -11.16 12.54 5.50
N GLN A 328 -11.27 13.78 5.03
CA GLN A 328 -10.32 14.35 4.05
C GLN A 328 -9.07 14.93 4.73
N ARG A 329 -9.21 15.39 5.97
CA ARG A 329 -8.12 15.92 6.78
C ARG A 329 -8.20 15.39 8.21
N VAL A 330 -7.04 15.02 8.73
CA VAL A 330 -6.88 14.39 10.04
C VAL A 330 -5.81 15.14 10.80
N LYS A 331 -6.16 15.67 11.97
CA LYS A 331 -5.20 16.21 12.92
C LYS A 331 -5.16 15.32 14.14
N VAL A 332 -3.96 14.96 14.57
CA VAL A 332 -3.72 14.22 15.80
C VAL A 332 -2.68 14.97 16.62
N GLU A 333 -3.01 15.22 17.88
CA GLU A 333 -2.10 15.76 18.89
C GLU A 333 -1.86 14.68 19.94
N PHE A 334 -0.59 14.46 20.28
CA PHE A 334 -0.16 13.47 21.26
C PHE A 334 0.15 14.16 22.59
N ALA A 335 -0.44 13.68 23.68
CA ALA A 335 -0.16 14.23 25.01
C ALA A 335 1.29 13.96 25.46
N GLU A 336 1.89 12.89 24.94
CA GLU A 336 3.29 12.54 25.11
C GLU A 336 3.87 12.27 23.71
N PRO A 337 5.14 12.62 23.44
CA PRO A 337 5.78 12.31 22.15
C PRO A 337 5.69 10.81 21.83
N MET A 338 5.35 10.48 20.58
CA MET A 338 5.18 9.09 20.12
C MET A 338 6.00 8.82 18.86
N PRO A 339 6.60 7.63 18.73
CA PRO A 339 7.34 7.27 17.54
C PRO A 339 6.37 7.08 16.35
N SER A 340 6.82 7.44 15.16
CA SER A 340 5.99 7.54 13.96
C SER A 340 6.62 6.87 12.74
N GLN A 341 5.77 6.56 11.76
CA GLN A 341 6.16 5.91 10.51
C GLN A 341 5.33 6.40 9.33
N LEU A 342 5.90 6.28 8.13
CA LEU A 342 5.22 6.44 6.83
C LEU A 342 5.59 5.29 5.88
N ASP A 343 4.59 4.60 5.35
CA ASP A 343 4.73 3.45 4.44
C ASP A 343 5.77 2.42 4.93
N GLY A 344 5.87 2.24 6.26
CA GLY A 344 6.80 1.31 6.90
C GLY A 344 8.16 1.89 7.27
N ASP A 345 8.50 3.11 6.85
CA ASP A 345 9.74 3.80 7.22
C ASP A 345 9.53 4.62 8.50
N ALA A 346 10.45 4.52 9.46
CA ALA A 346 10.40 5.32 10.68
C ALA A 346 10.67 6.81 10.38
N THR A 347 9.85 7.71 10.95
CA THR A 347 9.94 9.16 10.73
C THR A 347 10.29 9.93 12.01
N GLY A 348 10.72 9.22 13.06
CA GLY A 348 11.13 9.80 14.34
C GLY A 348 9.99 9.93 15.34
N VAL A 349 10.19 10.76 16.37
CA VAL A 349 9.24 10.95 17.48
C VAL A 349 8.51 12.27 17.31
N ILE A 350 7.17 12.22 17.31
CA ILE A 350 6.30 13.35 17.01
C ILE A 350 5.34 13.66 18.14
N THR A 351 4.97 14.94 18.24
CA THR A 351 3.95 15.48 19.16
C THR A 351 2.65 15.82 18.44
N ALA A 352 2.68 15.94 17.11
CA ALA A 352 1.47 16.07 16.30
C ALA A 352 1.65 15.55 14.86
N LEU A 353 0.55 15.09 14.25
CA LEU A 353 0.42 14.91 12.80
C LEU A 353 -0.78 15.68 12.24
N ASP A 354 -0.63 16.27 11.06
CA ASP A 354 -1.71 16.89 10.27
C ASP A 354 -1.62 16.34 8.85
N ALA A 355 -2.51 15.39 8.54
CA ALA A 355 -2.56 14.67 7.28
C ALA A 355 -3.76 15.12 6.44
N ARG A 356 -3.57 15.24 5.13
CA ARG A 356 -4.61 15.62 4.18
C ARG A 356 -4.47 14.81 2.90
N VAL A 357 -5.59 14.25 2.45
CA VAL A 357 -5.67 13.61 1.14
C VAL A 357 -5.50 14.63 0.02
N GLN A 358 -4.76 14.25 -1.01
CA GLN A 358 -4.64 14.94 -2.28
C GLN A 358 -5.31 14.06 -3.33
N PRO A 359 -6.59 14.30 -3.65
CA PRO A 359 -7.33 13.44 -4.55
C PRO A 359 -6.71 13.41 -5.95
N ASP A 360 -6.64 12.22 -6.54
CA ASP A 360 -6.21 12.02 -7.94
C ASP A 360 -4.82 12.62 -8.29
N SER A 361 -3.96 12.77 -7.28
CA SER A 361 -2.71 13.55 -7.37
C SER A 361 -1.57 12.79 -8.02
N LEU A 362 -1.59 11.45 -8.03
CA LEU A 362 -0.52 10.63 -8.60
C LEU A 362 -1.05 9.75 -9.72
N ILE A 363 -0.40 9.81 -10.88
CA ILE A 363 -0.68 8.90 -11.99
C ILE A 363 0.17 7.65 -11.81
N VAL A 364 -0.44 6.47 -11.79
CA VAL A 364 0.25 5.17 -11.71
C VAL A 364 -0.06 4.31 -12.94
N MET A 365 0.91 3.46 -13.31
CA MET A 365 0.78 2.50 -14.40
C MET A 365 0.28 1.15 -13.88
N LEU A 366 -0.88 0.69 -14.38
CA LEU A 366 -1.55 -0.54 -13.97
C LEU A 366 -1.81 -1.48 -15.13
N VAL A 367 -2.20 -2.71 -14.81
CA VAL A 367 -2.70 -3.66 -15.82
C VAL A 367 -3.91 -3.03 -16.52
N ALA A 368 -3.94 -3.08 -17.86
CA ALA A 368 -5.14 -2.72 -18.60
C ALA A 368 -6.19 -3.82 -18.36
N GLU A 369 -7.26 -3.51 -17.62
CA GLU A 369 -8.45 -4.38 -17.61
C GLU A 369 -9.10 -4.33 -18.99
N ASP A 370 -9.52 -5.48 -19.52
CA ASP A 370 -10.42 -5.50 -20.68
C ASP A 370 -11.73 -4.80 -20.31
N ASP A 371 -12.27 -3.97 -21.21
CA ASP A 371 -13.67 -3.54 -21.22
C ASP A 371 -14.58 -4.77 -21.38
N ALA A 372 -14.72 -5.56 -20.31
CA ALA A 372 -15.64 -6.69 -20.23
C ALA A 372 -17.02 -6.25 -19.70
N SER A 373 -17.34 -4.96 -19.75
CA SER A 373 -18.67 -4.42 -19.44
C SER A 373 -19.48 -3.98 -20.67
N VAL A 374 -18.96 -4.18 -21.89
CA VAL A 374 -19.73 -3.95 -23.13
C VAL A 374 -19.92 -5.26 -23.88
N ARG A 375 -20.92 -6.04 -23.44
CA ARG A 375 -21.78 -6.98 -24.19
C ARG A 375 -22.55 -7.86 -23.21
N ASP A 376 -23.57 -7.27 -22.58
CA ASP A 376 -24.77 -8.02 -22.19
C ASP A 376 -25.96 -7.51 -23.03
N ASP A 377 -25.78 -7.52 -24.35
CA ASP A 377 -26.89 -7.54 -25.30
C ASP A 377 -27.08 -9.01 -25.69
N GLY A 378 -27.87 -9.74 -24.92
CA GLY A 378 -28.05 -11.16 -25.20
C GLY A 378 -29.01 -11.97 -24.34
N VAL A 379 -29.80 -11.36 -23.45
CA VAL A 379 -30.97 -12.05 -22.88
C VAL A 379 -32.20 -11.65 -23.69
N SER A 380 -32.54 -12.56 -24.61
CA SER A 380 -33.81 -12.66 -25.31
C SER A 380 -34.98 -12.22 -24.41
N ALA A 381 -35.61 -11.10 -24.76
CA ALA A 381 -36.87 -10.67 -24.20
C ALA A 381 -37.93 -11.72 -24.53
N ALA A 382 -38.46 -12.36 -23.49
CA ALA A 382 -39.67 -13.17 -23.60
C ALA A 382 -40.79 -12.32 -24.20
N ALA A 383 -41.46 -12.86 -25.22
CA ALA A 383 -42.59 -12.23 -25.87
C ALA A 383 -43.70 -11.86 -24.87
N PRO A 384 -44.40 -10.72 -25.06
CA PRO A 384 -45.50 -10.34 -24.18
C PRO A 384 -46.69 -11.29 -24.36
N VAL A 385 -47.24 -11.74 -23.24
CA VAL A 385 -48.50 -12.49 -23.16
C VAL A 385 -49.65 -11.56 -23.57
N PRO A 386 -50.54 -11.94 -24.52
CA PRO A 386 -51.66 -11.10 -24.90
C PRO A 386 -52.74 -11.07 -23.81
N GLU A 387 -53.23 -9.87 -23.49
CA GLU A 387 -54.39 -9.65 -22.61
C GLU A 387 -55.67 -10.30 -23.17
N PRO A 388 -56.55 -10.85 -22.31
CA PRO A 388 -57.85 -11.35 -22.75
C PRO A 388 -58.81 -10.19 -23.04
N ALA A 389 -59.49 -10.28 -24.18
CA ALA A 389 -60.50 -9.31 -24.60
C ALA A 389 -61.70 -9.23 -23.64
N PRO A 390 -62.34 -8.06 -23.49
CA PRO A 390 -63.51 -7.90 -22.62
C PRO A 390 -64.75 -8.60 -23.20
N HIS A 391 -65.45 -9.33 -22.33
CA HIS A 391 -66.74 -9.95 -22.62
C HIS A 391 -67.83 -8.88 -22.85
N ILE A 392 -68.63 -9.08 -23.91
CA ILE A 392 -70.01 -8.59 -24.02
C ILE A 392 -70.93 -9.63 -23.39
#